data_AF-A0A2I4AKF2-F1
#
_entry.id   AF-A0A2I4AKF2-F1
#
_cell.length_a   1.000
_cell.length_b   1.000
_cell.length_c   1.000
_cell.angle_alpha   90.00
_cell.angle_beta   90.00
_cell.angle_gamma   90.00
#
_symmetry.space_group_name_H-M   'P 1'
#
loop_
_entity.id
_entity.type
_entity.pdbx_description
1 polymer ?
#
loop_
_entity_poly.entity_id
_entity_poly.type
_entity_poly.pdbx_seq_one_letter_code
_entity_poly.pdbx_strand_id
1 'polypeptide(L)'
;MTEDMEVHLSLQLLLVAMMIVERKTSAAPHQNFCFNTTTLKTQTACQSCSISLLVPCPKGFQKTPGTPFLSCRYYINTSSIKLAFTGCSSHCYREVEVKTCC
;
A
#
# COMPACT_ATOMS: atom_id res chain seq x y z
N MET A 1 -46.59 -14.17 -55.98
CA MET A 1 -46.01 -13.02 -55.24
C MET A 1 -45.49 -13.47 -53.87
N THR A 2 -44.94 -14.69 -53.77
CA THR A 2 -44.63 -15.34 -52.50
C THR A 2 -43.12 -15.51 -52.29
N GLU A 3 -42.33 -15.42 -53.37
CA GLU A 3 -40.87 -15.58 -53.35
C GLU A 3 -40.15 -14.24 -53.02
N ASP A 4 -40.73 -13.10 -53.43
CA ASP A 4 -40.20 -11.75 -53.12
C ASP A 4 -40.23 -11.43 -51.61
N MET A 5 -41.23 -11.96 -50.89
CA MET A 5 -41.39 -11.72 -49.45
C MET A 5 -40.42 -12.55 -48.61
N GLU A 6 -40.05 -13.75 -49.08
CA GLU A 6 -39.08 -14.62 -48.41
C GLU A 6 -37.67 -14.03 -48.50
N VAL A 7 -37.27 -13.58 -49.70
CA VAL A 7 -35.95 -12.94 -49.93
C VAL A 7 -35.79 -11.66 -49.10
N HIS A 8 -36.85 -10.86 -48.99
CA HIS A 8 -36.84 -9.66 -48.17
C HIS A 8 -36.71 -9.98 -46.68
N LEU A 9 -37.38 -11.03 -46.21
CA LEU A 9 -37.28 -11.51 -44.82
C LEU A 9 -35.88 -12.11 -44.53
N SER A 10 -35.31 -12.87 -45.46
CA SER A 10 -33.95 -13.40 -45.36
C SER A 10 -32.90 -12.29 -45.32
N LEU A 11 -33.04 -11.26 -46.16
CA LEU A 11 -32.14 -10.11 -46.20
C LEU A 11 -32.19 -9.30 -44.90
N GLN A 12 -33.39 -9.06 -44.36
CA GLN A 12 -33.58 -8.41 -43.06
C GLN A 12 -32.90 -9.20 -41.94
N LEU A 13 -33.02 -10.53 -41.94
CA LEU A 13 -32.41 -11.39 -40.92
C LEU A 13 -30.87 -11.37 -40.98
N LEU A 14 -30.30 -11.35 -42.19
CA LEU A 14 -28.86 -11.22 -42.43
C LEU A 14 -28.30 -9.88 -41.94
N LEU A 15 -29.02 -8.78 -42.19
CA LEU A 15 -28.63 -7.44 -41.73
C LEU A 15 -28.67 -7.33 -40.20
N VAL A 16 -29.69 -7.90 -39.57
CA VAL A 16 -29.80 -7.96 -38.09
C VAL A 16 -28.68 -8.83 -37.50
N ALA A 17 -28.35 -9.95 -38.13
CA ALA A 17 -27.25 -10.81 -37.68
C ALA A 17 -25.89 -10.09 -37.73
N MET A 18 -25.62 -9.31 -38.78
CA MET A 18 -24.37 -8.54 -38.89
C MET A 18 -24.28 -7.42 -37.82
N MET A 19 -25.40 -6.77 -37.48
CA MET A 19 -25.46 -5.75 -36.43
C MET A 19 -25.21 -6.32 -35.02
N ILE A 20 -25.47 -7.61 -34.80
CA ILE A 20 -25.23 -8.28 -33.50
C ILE A 20 -23.75 -8.69 -33.35
N VAL A 21 -23.04 -8.94 -34.45
CA VAL A 21 -21.63 -9.38 -34.43
C VAL A 21 -20.65 -8.23 -34.14
N GLU A 22 -20.98 -7.00 -34.54
CA GLU A 22 -20.16 -5.80 -34.35
C GLU A 22 -20.13 -5.29 -32.90
N ARG A 23 -21.04 -5.75 -32.03
CA ARG A 23 -21.02 -5.43 -30.58
C ARG A 23 -20.15 -6.40 -29.78
N LYS A 24 -18.88 -6.51 -30.16
CA LYS A 24 -17.84 -6.87 -29.19
C LYS A 24 -17.05 -5.61 -28.86
N THR A 25 -17.67 -4.71 -28.09
CA THR A 25 -16.90 -3.76 -27.28
C THR A 25 -16.11 -4.60 -26.28
N SER A 26 -14.88 -4.93 -26.65
CA SER A 26 -13.86 -5.39 -25.72
C SER A 26 -13.59 -4.24 -24.76
N ALA A 27 -14.39 -4.15 -23.70
CA ALA A 27 -13.96 -3.46 -22.50
C ALA A 27 -12.81 -4.29 -21.94
N ALA A 28 -11.59 -4.01 -22.41
CA ALA A 28 -10.40 -4.47 -21.72
C ALA A 28 -10.54 -3.99 -20.27
N PRO A 29 -10.44 -4.86 -19.25
CA PRO A 29 -10.40 -4.40 -17.88
C PRO A 29 -9.12 -3.56 -17.76
N HIS A 30 -9.26 -2.24 -17.84
CA HIS A 30 -8.22 -1.33 -17.38
C HIS A 30 -8.09 -1.60 -15.89
N GLN A 31 -7.13 -2.47 -15.52
CA GLN A 31 -6.71 -2.57 -14.13
C GLN A 31 -6.08 -1.22 -13.79
N ASN A 32 -6.87 -0.34 -13.19
CA ASN A 32 -6.47 1.02 -12.87
C ASN A 32 -5.42 0.96 -11.76
N PHE A 33 -4.15 0.86 -12.13
CA PHE A 33 -3.09 0.77 -11.15
C PHE A 33 -2.86 2.11 -10.44
N CYS A 34 -3.51 2.32 -9.30
CA CYS A 34 -3.23 3.39 -8.36
C CYS A 34 -2.04 3.03 -7.45
N PHE A 35 -1.11 3.98 -7.30
CA PHE A 35 -0.06 3.94 -6.29
C PHE A 35 -0.49 4.84 -5.13
N ASN A 36 -0.61 4.26 -3.93
CA ASN A 36 -0.86 5.02 -2.70
C ASN A 36 0.39 5.01 -1.84
N THR A 37 0.83 6.18 -1.38
CA THR A 37 1.94 6.28 -0.43
C THR A 37 1.43 6.05 0.98
N THR A 38 1.95 5.03 1.67
CA THR A 38 1.66 4.74 3.07
C THR A 38 2.91 4.98 3.92
N THR A 39 2.74 5.60 5.09
CA THR A 39 3.84 5.81 6.05
C THR A 39 3.85 4.72 7.12
N LEU A 40 4.89 3.89 7.12
CA LEU A 40 5.18 2.96 8.20
C LEU A 40 5.92 3.68 9.33
N LYS A 41 5.50 3.46 10.57
CA LYS A 41 6.12 4.04 11.77
C LYS A 41 6.64 2.94 12.68
N THR A 42 7.79 3.18 13.30
CA THR A 42 8.39 2.30 14.29
C THR A 42 9.16 3.11 15.32
N GLN A 43 9.70 2.45 16.35
CA GLN A 43 10.51 3.08 17.39
C GLN A 43 11.83 2.32 17.55
N THR A 44 12.89 3.04 17.92
CA THR A 44 14.16 2.41 18.33
C THR A 44 13.98 1.67 19.66
N ALA A 45 14.89 0.73 19.95
CA ALA A 45 14.97 0.12 21.28
C ALA A 45 15.14 1.19 22.37
N CYS A 46 14.63 0.88 23.57
CA CYS A 46 14.77 1.77 24.72
C CYS A 46 16.20 1.79 25.25
N GLN A 47 16.71 2.98 25.49
CA GLN A 47 18.09 3.20 25.90
C GLN A 47 18.24 4.48 26.70
N SER A 48 19.45 4.80 27.14
CA SER A 48 19.69 6.06 27.85
C SER A 48 19.38 7.26 26.93
N CYS A 49 18.77 8.30 27.50
CA CYS A 49 18.40 9.49 26.74
C CYS A 49 19.63 10.21 26.17
N SER A 50 20.78 10.14 26.85
CA SER A 50 22.06 10.70 26.41
C SER A 50 22.56 10.12 25.09
N ILE A 51 22.21 8.87 24.75
CA ILE A 51 22.64 8.23 23.49
C ILE A 51 21.52 8.09 22.46
N SER A 52 20.27 8.43 22.82
CA SER A 52 19.10 8.17 21.98
C SER A 52 19.19 8.86 20.60
N LEU A 53 19.83 10.02 20.53
CA LEU A 53 20.07 10.74 19.28
C LEU A 53 21.09 10.04 18.37
N LEU A 54 22.06 9.32 18.93
CA LEU A 54 23.12 8.62 18.19
C LEU A 54 22.66 7.28 17.63
N VAL A 55 21.57 6.73 18.15
CA VAL A 55 21.10 5.41 17.73
C VAL A 55 20.36 5.51 16.41
N PRO A 56 20.79 4.72 15.40
CA PRO A 56 20.21 4.75 14.07
C PRO A 56 18.84 4.06 14.03
N CYS A 57 18.00 4.49 13.10
CA CYS A 57 16.79 3.77 12.75
C CYS A 57 17.11 2.48 11.97
N PRO A 58 16.19 1.49 11.96
CA PRO A 58 16.33 0.31 11.11
C PRO A 58 16.52 0.67 9.63
N LYS A 59 17.14 -0.23 8.86
CA LYS A 59 17.44 0.00 7.44
C LYS A 59 16.18 0.41 6.68
N GLY A 60 16.26 1.52 5.95
CA GLY A 60 15.17 2.06 5.15
C GLY A 60 14.19 2.96 5.91
N PHE A 61 14.37 3.16 7.21
CA PHE A 61 13.62 4.14 7.99
C PHE A 61 14.45 5.40 8.25
N GLN A 62 13.79 6.55 8.21
CA GLN A 62 14.34 7.84 8.59
C GLN A 62 13.91 8.20 10.02
N LYS A 63 14.76 8.97 10.72
CA LYS A 63 14.46 9.44 12.07
C LYS A 63 13.46 10.59 11.99
N THR A 64 12.38 10.51 12.75
CA THR A 64 11.44 11.63 12.84
C THR A 64 12.15 12.83 13.49
N PRO A 65 12.13 14.02 12.86
CA PRO A 65 12.70 15.23 13.46
C PRO A 65 12.03 15.52 14.81
N GLY A 66 12.83 15.89 15.81
CA GLY A 66 12.34 16.23 17.15
C GLY A 66 13.15 15.61 18.27
N THR A 67 12.70 15.86 19.51
CA THR A 67 13.32 15.30 20.71
C THR A 67 12.90 13.83 20.89
N PRO A 68 13.82 12.96 21.37
CA PRO A 68 13.48 11.59 21.70
C PRO A 68 12.48 11.56 22.86
N PHE A 69 11.56 10.60 22.83
CA PHE A 69 10.45 10.53 23.77
C PHE A 69 10.86 9.77 25.03
N LEU A 70 10.52 10.30 26.21
CA LEU A 70 10.57 9.57 27.48
C LEU A 70 9.43 8.54 27.53
N SER A 71 9.49 7.52 26.68
CA SER A 71 8.40 6.56 26.51
C SER A 71 8.63 5.22 27.19
N CYS A 72 9.82 4.98 27.77
CA CYS A 72 10.23 3.62 28.10
C CYS A 72 11.22 3.55 29.27
N ARG A 73 11.48 2.32 29.75
CA ARG A 73 12.55 2.03 30.72
C ARG A 73 13.61 1.14 30.08
N TYR A 74 14.87 1.47 30.29
CA TYR A 74 16.00 0.62 29.92
C TYR A 74 16.62 0.00 31.16
N TYR A 75 17.29 -1.14 30.98
CA TYR A 75 17.78 -1.93 32.09
C TYR A 75 19.30 -2.08 32.04
N ILE A 76 19.93 -1.94 33.20
CA ILE A 76 21.34 -2.27 33.40
C ILE A 76 21.38 -3.51 34.28
N ASN A 77 22.00 -4.56 33.76
CA ASN A 77 22.17 -5.82 34.49
C ASN A 77 23.54 -5.81 35.18
N THR A 78 23.56 -5.98 36.49
CA THR A 78 24.77 -6.33 37.26
C THR A 78 24.72 -7.81 37.62
N SER A 79 25.80 -8.34 38.22
CA SER A 79 25.89 -9.77 38.59
C SER A 79 24.79 -10.24 39.56
N SER A 80 24.14 -9.32 40.26
CA SER A 80 23.15 -9.64 41.31
C SER A 80 21.82 -8.92 41.14
N ILE A 81 21.73 -7.84 40.37
CA ILE A 81 20.55 -6.98 40.31
C ILE A 81 20.30 -6.47 38.89
N LYS A 82 19.01 -6.36 38.52
CA LYS A 82 18.56 -5.67 37.31
C LYS A 82 17.96 -4.32 37.68
N LEU A 83 18.66 -3.23 37.32
CA LEU A 83 18.24 -1.87 37.61
C LEU A 83 17.44 -1.30 36.45
N ALA A 84 16.29 -0.68 36.73
CA ALA A 84 15.42 -0.06 35.74
C ALA A 84 15.55 1.46 35.79
N PHE A 85 15.86 2.07 34.66
CA PHE A 85 16.01 3.53 34.54
C PHE A 85 15.07 4.08 33.48
N THR A 86 14.67 5.34 33.65
CA THR A 86 13.94 6.06 32.61
C THR A 86 14.80 6.18 31.38
N GLY A 87 14.28 5.71 30.25
CA GLY A 87 14.95 5.70 28.96
C GLY A 87 14.19 6.50 27.92
N CYS A 88 14.83 6.65 26.77
CA CYS A 88 14.26 7.31 25.62
C CYS A 88 14.25 6.40 24.40
N SER A 89 13.25 6.58 23.55
CA SER A 89 13.19 6.00 22.21
C SER A 89 13.01 7.10 21.17
N SER A 90 13.45 6.83 19.94
CA SER A 90 13.24 7.73 18.80
C SER A 90 12.21 7.14 17.85
N HIS A 91 11.32 7.98 17.33
CA HIS A 91 10.41 7.58 16.26
C HIS A 91 11.15 7.51 14.93
N CYS A 92 10.82 6.48 14.16
CA CYS A 92 11.36 6.23 12.85
C CYS A 92 10.20 6.03 11.87
N TYR A 93 10.32 6.57 10.66
CA TYR A 93 9.29 6.47 9.63
C TYR A 93 9.87 6.02 8.31
N ARG A 94 9.06 5.36 7.50
CA ARG A 94 9.39 4.98 6.13
C ARG A 94 8.15 5.13 5.26
N GLU A 95 8.29 5.80 4.14
CA GLU A 95 7.25 5.85 3.12
C GLU A 95 7.39 4.63 2.21
N VAL A 96 6.27 3.97 1.94
CA VAL A 96 6.18 2.84 1.03
C VAL A 96 5.04 3.09 0.05
N GLU A 97 5.32 2.93 -1.24
CA GLU A 97 4.29 2.92 -2.25
C GLU A 97 3.61 1.55 -2.24
N VAL A 98 2.32 1.56 -1.98
CA VAL A 98 1.47 0.38 -2.04
C VAL A 98 0.66 0.47 -3.31
N LYS A 99 0.76 -0.57 -4.14
CA LYS A 99 -0.07 -0.73 -5.31
C LYS A 99 -1.43 -1.26 -4.88
N THR A 100 -2.37 -0.36 -4.63
CA THR A 100 -3.73 -0.70 -4.18
C THR A 100 -4.74 -0.19 -5.18
N CYS A 101 -5.42 -1.11 -5.84
CA CYS A 101 -6.28 -0.84 -6.98
C CYS A 101 -7.44 -1.85 -6.95
N CYS A 102 -8.66 -1.35 -7.04
CA CYS A 102 -9.88 -2.15 -7.05
C CYS A 102 -10.22 -2.60 -8.48
#